data_AF-A0A6H2C5Y7-F1
#
_entry.id   AF-A0A6H2C5Y7-F1
#
_cell.length_a   1.000
_cell.length_b   1.000
_cell.length_c   1.000
_cell.angle_alpha   90.00
_cell.angle_beta   90.00
_cell.angle_gamma   90.00
#
_symmetry.space_group_name_H-M   'P 1'
#
loop_
_entity.id
_entity.type
_entity.pdbx_description
1 polymer ?
#
loop_
_entity_poly.entity_id
_entity_poly.type
_entity_poly.pdbx_seq_one_letter_code
_entity_poly.pdbx_strand_id
1 'polypeptide(L)'
;MTINKEKAINVILLGFTIQFAPLIILSIFLAIFEEYLKSLSPILNPLIFLLILGFFLVGYGFFVKGCGLYIKSKGYVSNWGWLGLLGIFGLSILLLIPANKNVASLEDESLPYDPFKKINIPELLLTLFISLPVLCILIVGIFSLLNNLSLSTLLKNTGIGSVIGIIIYVGWLFILLTQFPTTEFIFNKIIGYKNKYNWKIISITVLMCAFSTGFVFLSLYVLSFILPHYVEYYINNNNITNIWELIFTGFSVMLLAPVTEEFLFRGIILQKWAIKWGVKAGILTSSFLFAVIHFRFDIINLSLMGIILSILYLKTRNLLAPIFCHFFYNTFWMIFTTINYFSKSEIERIAFISLQEYQNSVQPLLGQLVFLISISAPFLIYFVYKNFPKNDAIIPYYANEAKTNEIN
;
A
#
# COMPACT_ATOMS: atom_id res chain seq x y z
N MET A 1 11.44 14.06 -30.89
CA MET A 1 12.00 13.18 -29.85
C MET A 1 10.95 12.95 -28.78
N THR A 2 10.32 11.78 -28.77
CA THR A 2 9.43 11.35 -27.68
C THR A 2 10.27 11.27 -26.40
N ILE A 3 10.02 12.18 -25.45
CA ILE A 3 10.67 12.08 -24.14
C ILE A 3 10.11 10.82 -23.47
N ASN A 4 11.00 9.93 -23.07
CA ASN A 4 10.61 8.70 -22.38
C ASN A 4 9.99 9.06 -21.02
N LYS A 5 8.67 8.85 -20.88
CA LYS A 5 7.89 9.03 -19.65
C LYS A 5 8.52 8.33 -18.44
N GLU A 6 9.07 7.15 -18.64
CA GLU A 6 9.75 6.37 -17.58
C GLU A 6 10.97 7.14 -17.03
N LYS A 7 11.76 7.77 -17.92
CA LYS A 7 12.89 8.60 -17.51
C LYS A 7 12.44 9.79 -16.66
N ALA A 8 11.33 10.43 -17.03
CA ALA A 8 10.80 11.55 -16.27
C ALA A 8 10.37 11.14 -14.85
N ILE A 9 9.63 10.04 -14.73
CA ILE A 9 9.21 9.50 -13.43
C ILE A 9 10.40 9.08 -12.58
N ASN A 10 11.42 8.44 -13.16
CA ASN A 10 12.63 8.06 -12.43
C ASN A 10 13.38 9.28 -11.87
N VAL A 11 13.39 10.40 -12.59
CA VAL A 11 13.98 11.67 -12.09
C VAL A 11 13.15 12.26 -10.94
N ILE A 12 11.81 12.16 -10.99
CA ILE A 12 10.94 12.55 -9.88
C ILE A 12 11.24 11.71 -8.63
N LEU A 13 11.30 10.38 -8.79
CA LEU A 13 11.61 9.46 -7.69
C LEU A 13 13.01 9.65 -7.12
N LEU A 14 14.00 9.93 -7.97
CA LEU A 14 15.35 10.29 -7.53
C LEU A 14 15.32 11.57 -6.68
N GLY A 15 14.58 12.58 -7.14
CA GLY A 15 14.38 13.82 -6.41
C GLY A 15 13.78 13.60 -5.02
N PHE A 16 12.76 12.73 -4.90
CA PHE A 16 12.20 12.34 -3.61
C PHE A 16 13.18 11.55 -2.74
N THR A 17 13.92 10.62 -3.33
CA THR A 17 14.89 9.79 -2.60
C THR A 17 15.97 10.67 -1.98
N ILE A 18 16.53 11.61 -2.75
CA ILE A 18 17.55 12.54 -2.26
C ILE A 18 16.98 13.47 -1.18
N GLN A 19 15.72 13.93 -1.32
CA GLN A 19 15.08 14.78 -0.31
C GLN A 19 14.82 14.06 1.01
N PHE A 20 14.24 12.86 0.96
CA PHE A 20 13.62 12.23 2.14
C PHE A 20 14.40 11.05 2.71
N ALA A 21 15.22 10.34 1.93
CA ALA A 21 15.99 9.21 2.47
C ALA A 21 16.96 9.66 3.58
N PRO A 22 17.71 10.76 3.46
CA PRO A 22 18.59 11.23 4.55
C PRO A 22 17.80 11.58 5.82
N LEU A 23 16.62 12.19 5.68
CA LEU A 23 15.73 12.52 6.80
C LEU A 23 15.23 11.27 7.52
N ILE A 24 14.79 10.26 6.77
CA ILE A 24 14.30 8.99 7.32
C ILE A 24 15.44 8.25 8.03
N ILE A 25 16.61 8.14 7.40
CA ILE A 25 17.77 7.48 7.98
C ILE A 25 18.18 8.17 9.29
N LEU A 26 18.25 9.51 9.29
CA LEU A 26 18.58 10.25 10.50
C LEU A 26 17.51 10.06 11.59
N SER A 27 16.23 10.08 11.23
CA SER A 27 15.14 9.90 12.19
C SER A 27 15.18 8.52 12.85
N ILE A 28 15.47 7.46 12.07
CA ILE A 28 15.66 6.10 12.60
C ILE A 28 16.90 6.06 13.51
N PHE A 29 18.00 6.67 13.09
CA PHE A 29 19.22 6.70 13.87
C PHE A 29 19.03 7.44 15.20
N LEU A 30 18.32 8.57 15.19
CA LEU A 30 17.92 9.32 16.39
C LEU A 30 17.02 8.50 17.32
N ALA A 31 16.07 7.75 16.77
CA ALA A 31 15.15 6.92 17.56
C ALA A 31 15.86 5.75 18.27
N ILE A 32 16.97 5.24 17.72
CA ILE A 32 17.71 4.10 18.28
C ILE A 32 18.85 4.57 19.21
N PHE A 33 19.50 5.69 18.88
CA PHE A 33 20.74 6.13 19.53
C PHE A 33 20.60 7.51 20.19
N GLU A 34 19.41 7.84 20.70
CA GLU A 34 19.08 9.17 21.22
C GLU A 34 20.09 9.69 22.25
N GLU A 35 20.48 8.87 23.23
CA GLU A 35 21.47 9.23 24.26
C GLU A 35 22.88 9.45 23.68
N TYR A 36 23.29 8.63 22.71
CA TYR A 36 24.59 8.76 22.06
C TYR A 36 24.65 10.06 21.24
N LEU A 37 23.58 10.44 20.55
CA LEU A 37 23.53 11.67 19.75
C LEU A 37 23.44 12.92 20.63
N LYS A 38 22.76 12.87 21.77
CA LYS A 38 22.80 13.95 22.78
C LYS A 38 24.23 14.19 23.29
N SER A 39 25.10 13.17 23.27
CA SER A 39 26.51 13.28 23.66
C SER A 39 27.44 13.86 22.57
N LEU A 40 27.03 13.83 21.29
CA LEU A 40 27.80 14.29 20.14
C LEU A 40 27.62 15.80 19.91
N SER A 41 28.36 16.63 20.67
CA SER A 41 28.72 18.06 20.46
C SER A 41 27.69 19.07 19.86
N PRO A 42 27.53 20.28 20.43
CA PRO A 42 26.71 21.38 19.88
C PRO A 42 27.04 21.79 18.44
N ILE A 43 28.25 21.52 17.95
CA ILE A 43 28.72 21.90 16.60
C ILE A 43 28.26 20.90 15.52
N LEU A 44 27.97 19.66 15.90
CA LEU A 44 27.59 18.61 14.94
C LEU A 44 26.16 18.81 14.41
N ASN A 45 25.26 19.35 15.24
CA ASN A 45 23.86 19.57 14.87
C ASN A 45 23.68 20.57 13.71
N PRO A 46 24.31 21.77 13.69
CA PRO A 46 24.27 22.66 12.54
C PRO A 46 24.84 22.04 11.25
N LEU A 47 25.91 21.26 11.34
CA LEU A 47 26.53 20.60 10.18
C LEU A 47 25.59 19.54 9.59
N ILE A 48 24.99 18.71 10.44
CA ILE A 48 23.98 17.71 10.03
C ILE A 48 22.78 18.42 9.39
N PHE A 49 22.31 19.51 9.99
CA PHE A 49 21.21 20.31 9.44
C PHE A 49 21.54 20.87 8.05
N LEU A 50 22.71 21.50 7.88
CA LEU A 50 23.15 22.04 6.59
C LEU A 50 23.31 20.95 5.54
N LEU A 51 23.81 19.77 5.92
CA LEU A 51 23.93 18.62 5.03
C LEU A 51 22.55 18.14 4.55
N ILE A 52 21.59 17.97 5.46
CA ILE A 52 20.21 17.61 5.13
C ILE A 52 19.55 18.65 4.25
N LEU A 53 19.72 19.94 4.57
CA LEU A 53 19.19 21.03 3.75
C LEU A 53 19.80 21.00 2.35
N GLY A 54 21.10 20.74 2.23
CA GLY A 54 21.79 20.55 0.95
C GLY A 54 21.18 19.41 0.13
N PHE A 55 20.99 18.23 0.72
CA PHE A 55 20.31 17.11 0.06
C PHE A 55 18.88 17.47 -0.32
N PHE A 56 18.12 18.11 0.56
CA PHE A 56 16.77 18.55 0.28
C PHE A 56 16.71 19.46 -0.95
N LEU A 57 17.54 20.50 -1.01
CA LEU A 57 17.59 21.44 -2.13
C LEU A 57 18.03 20.77 -3.44
N VAL A 58 19.06 19.90 -3.40
CA VAL A 58 19.51 19.15 -4.57
C VAL A 58 18.41 18.23 -5.08
N GLY A 59 17.79 17.45 -4.19
CA GLY A 59 16.70 16.56 -4.54
C GLY A 59 15.47 17.31 -5.05
N TYR A 60 15.19 18.50 -4.52
CA TYR A 60 14.14 19.39 -5.01
C TYR A 60 14.40 19.86 -6.44
N GLY A 61 15.65 20.22 -6.77
CA GLY A 61 16.05 20.55 -8.14
C GLY A 61 15.81 19.39 -9.13
N PHE A 62 16.17 18.16 -8.76
CA PHE A 62 15.86 16.97 -9.56
C PHE A 62 14.36 16.75 -9.70
N PHE A 63 13.61 16.90 -8.61
CA PHE A 63 12.16 16.76 -8.61
C PHE A 63 11.47 17.71 -9.59
N VAL A 64 11.77 19.01 -9.54
CA VAL A 64 11.20 20.02 -10.44
C VAL A 64 11.56 19.72 -11.90
N LYS A 65 12.82 19.34 -12.16
CA LYS A 65 13.27 18.92 -13.50
C LYS A 65 12.48 17.69 -13.99
N GLY A 66 12.24 16.72 -13.13
CA GLY A 66 11.44 15.54 -13.41
C GLY A 66 10.00 15.90 -13.79
N CYS A 67 9.36 16.80 -13.04
CA CYS A 67 8.02 17.32 -13.34
C CYS A 67 7.96 17.99 -14.73
N GLY A 68 8.96 18.80 -15.09
CA GLY A 68 9.06 19.40 -16.42
C GLY A 68 9.23 18.39 -17.56
N LEU A 69 10.04 17.34 -17.34
CA LEU A 69 10.17 16.25 -18.30
C LEU A 69 8.87 15.44 -18.43
N TYR A 70 8.16 15.25 -17.32
CA TYR A 70 6.94 14.44 -17.27
C TYR A 70 5.81 15.11 -18.04
N ILE A 71 5.56 16.40 -17.84
CA ILE A 71 4.51 17.11 -18.56
C ILE A 71 4.80 17.20 -20.07
N LYS A 72 6.08 17.31 -20.44
CA LYS A 72 6.52 17.24 -21.84
C LYS A 72 6.32 15.85 -22.44
N SER A 73 6.51 14.77 -21.66
CA SER A 73 6.18 13.40 -22.09
C SER A 73 4.69 13.20 -22.35
N LYS A 74 3.83 13.98 -21.68
CA LYS A 74 2.38 14.02 -21.93
C LYS A 74 1.99 14.90 -23.13
N GLY A 75 2.94 15.48 -23.85
CA GLY A 75 2.67 16.29 -25.05
C GLY A 75 2.26 17.74 -24.77
N TYR A 76 2.56 18.26 -23.58
CA TYR A 76 2.38 19.67 -23.22
C TYR A 76 3.70 20.44 -23.31
N VAL A 77 3.60 21.77 -23.39
CA VAL A 77 4.78 22.65 -23.39
C VAL A 77 5.51 22.58 -22.05
N SER A 78 6.84 22.61 -22.08
CA SER A 78 7.70 22.43 -20.90
C SER A 78 7.43 23.46 -19.79
N ASN A 79 6.82 24.60 -20.13
CA ASN A 79 6.53 25.66 -19.17
C ASN A 79 5.60 25.16 -18.06
N TRP A 80 4.67 24.23 -18.33
CA TRP A 80 3.83 23.61 -17.29
C TRP A 80 4.64 22.89 -16.20
N GLY A 81 5.92 22.62 -16.43
CA GLY A 81 6.85 22.10 -15.43
C GLY A 81 7.00 23.01 -14.20
N TRP A 82 6.64 24.29 -14.29
CA TRP A 82 6.61 25.21 -13.14
C TRP A 82 5.72 24.70 -12.02
N LEU A 83 4.68 23.91 -12.32
CA LEU A 83 3.85 23.28 -11.28
C LEU A 83 4.69 22.43 -10.33
N GLY A 84 5.80 21.83 -10.79
CA GLY A 84 6.75 21.14 -9.91
C GLY A 84 7.32 22.02 -8.79
N LEU A 85 7.34 23.34 -8.94
CA LEU A 85 7.75 24.28 -7.88
C LEU A 85 6.76 24.33 -6.71
N LEU A 86 5.58 23.72 -6.85
CA LEU A 86 4.60 23.58 -5.77
C LEU A 86 4.79 22.26 -5.01
N GLY A 87 5.92 21.56 -5.22
CA GLY A 87 6.21 20.30 -4.53
C GLY A 87 5.19 19.20 -4.84
N ILE A 88 4.82 18.44 -3.80
CA ILE A 88 3.86 17.33 -3.88
C ILE A 88 2.49 17.78 -4.40
N PHE A 89 2.04 18.99 -4.06
CA PHE A 89 0.80 19.57 -4.58
C PHE A 89 0.84 19.69 -6.10
N GLY A 90 1.91 20.27 -6.62
CA GLY A 90 2.11 20.43 -8.05
C GLY A 90 2.18 19.10 -8.80
N LEU A 91 2.92 18.13 -8.25
CA LEU A 91 2.98 16.78 -8.80
C LEU A 91 1.58 16.13 -8.85
N SER A 92 0.77 16.33 -7.82
CA SER A 92 -0.59 15.77 -7.74
C SER A 92 -1.44 16.22 -8.93
N ILE A 93 -1.39 17.51 -9.27
CA ILE A 93 -2.04 18.09 -10.44
C ILE A 93 -1.47 17.47 -11.73
N LEU A 94 -0.14 17.46 -11.88
CA LEU A 94 0.54 16.94 -13.08
C LEU A 94 0.21 15.47 -13.36
N LEU A 95 0.06 14.65 -12.31
CA LEU A 95 -0.30 13.23 -12.44
C LEU A 95 -1.71 13.05 -13.02
N LEU A 96 -2.67 13.90 -12.63
CA LEU A 96 -4.07 13.83 -13.08
C LEU A 96 -4.32 14.44 -14.46
N ILE A 97 -3.43 15.30 -14.97
CA ILE A 97 -3.55 15.85 -16.33
C ILE A 97 -3.46 14.69 -17.34
N PRO A 98 -4.46 14.46 -18.21
CA PRO A 98 -4.39 13.40 -19.22
C PRO A 98 -3.30 13.69 -20.26
N ALA A 99 -2.82 12.68 -20.98
CA ALA A 99 -1.91 12.93 -22.11
C ALA A 99 -2.64 13.66 -23.25
N ASN A 100 -1.92 14.52 -23.96
CA ASN A 100 -2.43 15.20 -25.15
C ASN A 100 -2.82 14.16 -26.23
N LYS A 101 -3.97 14.37 -26.87
CA LYS A 101 -4.55 13.46 -27.87
C LYS A 101 -3.57 13.10 -28.99
N ASN A 102 -2.72 14.04 -29.41
CA ASN A 102 -1.73 13.83 -30.47
C ASN A 102 -0.60 12.86 -30.08
N VAL A 103 -0.35 12.67 -28.77
CA VAL A 103 0.62 11.68 -28.27
C VAL A 103 -0.07 10.34 -28.05
N ALA A 104 -1.35 10.34 -27.67
CA ALA A 104 -2.13 9.14 -27.45
C ALA A 104 -2.41 8.35 -28.76
N SER A 105 -2.41 9.02 -29.92
CA SER A 105 -2.70 8.41 -31.23
C SER A 105 -1.47 7.82 -31.96
N LEU A 106 -0.26 7.89 -31.38
CA LEU A 106 0.99 7.44 -32.02
C LEU A 106 1.31 5.96 -31.75
N GLU A 107 0.34 5.17 -31.30
CA GLU A 107 0.56 3.77 -30.94
C GLU A 107 0.44 2.84 -32.15
N ASP A 108 1.43 1.96 -32.30
CA ASP A 108 1.55 1.00 -33.39
C ASP A 108 0.53 -0.14 -33.22
N GLU A 109 -0.55 -0.11 -34.00
CA GLU A 109 -1.65 -1.09 -34.00
C GLU A 109 -1.22 -2.48 -34.52
N SER A 110 0.02 -2.65 -35.01
CA SER A 110 0.49 -3.90 -35.63
C SER A 110 0.95 -4.99 -34.65
N LEU A 111 1.11 -4.68 -33.35
CA LEU A 111 1.56 -5.63 -32.33
C LEU A 111 0.38 -6.24 -31.52
N PRO A 112 0.52 -7.48 -31.01
CA PRO A 112 -0.46 -8.06 -30.10
C PRO A 112 -0.73 -7.14 -28.91
N TYR A 113 -2.01 -6.94 -28.59
CA TYR A 113 -2.42 -6.05 -27.51
C TYR A 113 -1.97 -6.60 -26.14
N ASP A 114 -0.98 -5.95 -25.52
CA ASP A 114 -0.59 -6.18 -24.13
C ASP A 114 -1.10 -5.03 -23.25
N PRO A 115 -2.14 -5.25 -22.41
CA PRO A 115 -2.69 -4.17 -21.58
C PRO A 115 -1.68 -3.67 -20.54
N PHE A 116 -0.72 -4.49 -20.13
CA PHE A 116 0.24 -4.12 -19.09
C PHE A 116 1.38 -3.26 -19.64
N LYS A 117 1.64 -3.28 -20.94
CA LYS A 117 2.74 -2.51 -21.56
C LYS A 117 2.60 -1.00 -21.29
N LYS A 118 1.38 -0.46 -21.37
CA LYS A 118 1.10 0.98 -21.21
C LYS A 118 1.15 1.48 -19.76
N ILE A 119 0.88 0.60 -18.80
CA ILE A 119 0.78 0.95 -17.38
C ILE A 119 2.18 1.19 -16.80
N ASN A 120 2.51 2.40 -16.36
CA ASN A 120 3.76 2.66 -15.64
C ASN A 120 3.49 2.51 -14.13
N ILE A 121 4.08 1.49 -13.48
CA ILE A 121 3.79 1.19 -12.06
C ILE A 121 4.20 2.34 -11.13
N PRO A 122 5.42 2.91 -11.23
CA PRO A 122 5.76 4.12 -10.48
C PRO A 122 4.76 5.27 -10.63
N GLU A 123 4.35 5.60 -11.86
CA GLU A 123 3.36 6.65 -12.13
C GLU A 123 2.01 6.33 -11.48
N LEU A 124 1.55 5.08 -11.59
CA LEU A 124 0.31 4.61 -10.99
C LEU A 124 0.37 4.73 -9.46
N LEU A 125 1.44 4.26 -8.82
CA LEU A 125 1.62 4.36 -7.38
C LEU A 125 1.69 5.81 -6.90
N LEU A 126 2.40 6.69 -7.63
CA LEU A 126 2.41 8.12 -7.32
C LEU A 126 1.00 8.72 -7.43
N THR A 127 0.22 8.32 -8.43
CA THR A 127 -1.15 8.80 -8.61
C THR A 127 -2.06 8.36 -7.46
N LEU A 128 -1.98 7.09 -7.07
CA LEU A 128 -2.80 6.54 -6.00
C LEU A 128 -2.39 7.10 -4.63
N PHE A 129 -1.11 6.98 -4.26
CA PHE A 129 -0.66 7.27 -2.90
C PHE A 129 -0.27 8.73 -2.65
N ILE A 130 -0.15 9.55 -3.70
CA ILE A 130 0.16 10.99 -3.54
C ILE A 130 -0.99 11.84 -4.05
N SER A 131 -1.35 11.71 -5.33
CA SER A 131 -2.26 12.68 -5.96
C SER A 131 -3.64 12.73 -5.30
N LEU A 132 -4.27 11.56 -5.10
CA LEU A 132 -5.63 11.51 -4.55
C LEU A 132 -5.70 11.93 -3.06
N PRO A 133 -4.82 11.44 -2.16
CA PRO A 133 -4.80 11.91 -0.77
C PRO A 133 -4.55 13.42 -0.64
N VAL A 134 -3.65 13.97 -1.46
CA VAL A 134 -3.38 15.42 -1.46
C VAL A 134 -4.62 16.19 -1.90
N LEU A 135 -5.33 15.73 -2.94
CA LEU A 135 -6.58 16.36 -3.37
C LEU A 135 -7.64 16.34 -2.26
N CYS A 136 -7.80 15.21 -1.57
CA CYS A 136 -8.73 15.11 -0.44
C CYS A 136 -8.37 16.08 0.69
N ILE A 137 -7.08 16.14 1.08
CA ILE A 137 -6.61 17.06 2.14
C ILE A 137 -6.82 18.52 1.72
N LEU A 138 -6.64 18.88 0.46
CA LEU A 138 -6.90 20.23 -0.04
C LEU A 138 -8.37 20.60 0.03
N ILE A 139 -9.27 19.68 -0.36
CA ILE A 139 -10.71 19.89 -0.26
C ILE A 139 -11.10 20.14 1.21
N VAL A 140 -10.57 19.33 2.13
CA VAL A 140 -10.78 19.50 3.57
C VAL A 140 -10.18 20.82 4.06
N GLY A 141 -9.01 21.21 3.57
CA GLY A 141 -8.34 22.48 3.87
C GLY A 141 -9.14 23.70 3.42
N ILE A 142 -9.66 23.68 2.20
CA ILE A 142 -10.53 24.73 1.67
C ILE A 142 -11.82 24.79 2.48
N PHE A 143 -12.46 23.65 2.77
CA PHE A 143 -13.64 23.60 3.62
C PHE A 143 -13.37 24.17 5.01
N SER A 144 -12.23 23.83 5.60
CA SER A 144 -11.77 24.35 6.89
C SER A 144 -11.68 25.88 6.86
N LEU A 145 -11.04 26.43 5.82
CA LEU A 145 -10.86 27.86 5.63
C LEU A 145 -12.19 28.59 5.45
N LEU A 146 -13.08 28.06 4.59
CA LEU A 146 -14.38 28.67 4.31
C LEU A 146 -15.31 28.70 5.52
N ASN A 147 -15.14 27.76 6.46
CA ASN A 147 -15.98 27.64 7.66
C ASN A 147 -15.28 28.13 8.94
N ASN A 148 -14.09 28.74 8.84
CA ASN A 148 -13.28 29.16 9.99
C ASN A 148 -13.04 28.03 11.02
N LEU A 149 -12.87 26.80 10.54
CA LEU A 149 -12.57 25.64 11.36
C LEU A 149 -11.06 25.39 11.41
N SER A 150 -10.60 24.71 12.45
CA SER A 150 -9.21 24.23 12.55
C SER A 150 -9.03 22.98 11.69
N LEU A 151 -8.09 23.04 10.74
CA LEU A 151 -7.75 21.90 9.88
C LEU A 151 -7.25 20.71 10.70
N SER A 152 -6.47 20.96 11.75
CA SER A 152 -5.96 19.89 12.61
C SER A 152 -7.08 19.18 13.35
N THR A 153 -8.13 19.90 13.76
CA THR A 153 -9.31 19.32 14.40
C THR A 153 -10.10 18.46 13.41
N LEU A 154 -10.28 18.93 12.18
CA LEU A 154 -10.98 18.17 11.14
C LEU A 154 -10.22 16.89 10.75
N LEU A 155 -8.89 16.97 10.57
CA LEU A 155 -8.07 15.81 10.21
C LEU A 155 -7.92 14.80 11.34
N LYS A 156 -7.96 15.25 12.60
CA LYS A 156 -7.98 14.36 13.78
C LYS A 156 -9.36 13.79 14.06
N ASN A 157 -10.42 14.31 13.44
CA ASN A 157 -11.73 13.71 13.53
C ASN A 157 -11.72 12.40 12.74
N THR A 158 -11.66 11.30 13.48
CA THR A 158 -11.65 9.91 13.01
C THR A 158 -12.85 9.55 12.11
N GLY A 159 -14.04 10.12 12.36
CA GLY A 159 -15.21 9.94 11.50
C GLY A 159 -14.99 10.56 10.11
N ILE A 160 -14.51 11.81 10.07
CA ILE A 160 -14.12 12.48 8.83
C ILE A 160 -12.98 11.71 8.14
N GLY A 161 -11.97 11.28 8.90
CA GLY A 161 -10.86 10.47 8.39
C GLY A 161 -11.33 9.18 7.73
N SER A 162 -12.32 8.49 8.33
CA SER A 162 -12.91 7.27 7.77
C SER A 162 -13.64 7.53 6.45
N VAL A 163 -14.41 8.61 6.35
CA VAL A 163 -15.10 9.02 5.12
C VAL A 163 -14.09 9.38 4.02
N ILE A 164 -13.04 10.14 4.36
CA ILE A 164 -11.93 10.44 3.44
C ILE A 164 -11.28 9.15 2.95
N GLY A 165 -11.02 8.19 3.85
CA GLY A 165 -10.49 6.87 3.50
C GLY A 165 -11.36 6.14 2.47
N ILE A 166 -12.68 6.11 2.67
CA ILE A 166 -13.63 5.51 1.72
C ILE A 166 -13.53 6.20 0.35
N ILE A 167 -13.54 7.55 0.32
CA ILE A 167 -13.43 8.32 -0.92
C ILE A 167 -12.11 8.00 -1.64
N ILE A 168 -11.01 7.89 -0.90
CA ILE A 168 -9.70 7.53 -1.45
C ILE A 168 -9.74 6.12 -2.06
N TYR A 169 -10.26 5.11 -1.36
CA TYR A 169 -10.35 3.75 -1.88
C TYR A 169 -11.25 3.65 -3.12
N VAL A 170 -12.40 4.32 -3.13
CA VAL A 170 -13.29 4.36 -4.30
C VAL A 170 -12.59 5.05 -5.47
N GLY A 171 -11.91 6.17 -5.22
CA GLY A 171 -11.13 6.87 -6.24
C GLY A 171 -9.95 6.02 -6.76
N TRP A 172 -9.28 5.26 -5.90
CA TRP A 172 -8.25 4.29 -6.31
C TRP A 172 -8.84 3.23 -7.22
N LEU A 173 -9.94 2.59 -6.82
CA LEU A 173 -10.60 1.59 -7.66
C LEU A 173 -11.00 2.17 -9.02
N PHE A 174 -11.57 3.38 -9.04
CA PHE A 174 -11.90 4.07 -10.29
C PHE A 174 -10.66 4.29 -11.17
N ILE A 175 -9.57 4.83 -10.62
CA ILE A 175 -8.32 5.05 -11.37
C ILE A 175 -7.76 3.72 -11.90
N LEU A 176 -7.81 2.66 -11.11
CA LEU A 176 -7.36 1.33 -11.52
C LEU A 176 -8.20 0.78 -12.68
N LEU A 177 -9.52 0.95 -12.63
CA LEU A 177 -10.42 0.52 -13.71
C LEU A 177 -10.14 1.28 -15.01
N THR A 178 -9.79 2.57 -14.94
CA THR A 178 -9.42 3.37 -16.13
C THR A 178 -8.09 2.95 -16.79
N GLN A 179 -7.28 2.10 -16.14
CA GLN A 179 -6.05 1.57 -16.76
C GLN A 179 -6.34 0.54 -17.85
N PHE A 180 -7.56 0.00 -17.89
CA PHE A 180 -7.99 -0.98 -18.86
C PHE A 180 -9.11 -0.41 -19.73
N PRO A 181 -9.23 -0.83 -21.00
CA PRO A 181 -10.41 -0.53 -21.80
C PRO A 181 -11.66 -1.07 -21.09
N THR A 182 -12.77 -0.35 -21.18
CA THR A 182 -14.06 -0.73 -20.59
C THR A 182 -14.71 -1.94 -21.28
N THR A 183 -13.98 -2.66 -22.14
CA THR A 183 -14.48 -3.86 -22.79
C THR A 183 -14.55 -5.00 -21.77
N GLU A 184 -15.73 -5.60 -21.65
CA GLU A 184 -16.02 -6.72 -20.74
C GLU A 184 -14.97 -7.85 -20.85
N PHE A 185 -14.49 -8.08 -22.08
CA PHE A 185 -13.50 -9.09 -22.42
C PHE A 185 -12.17 -8.96 -21.66
N ILE A 186 -11.65 -7.74 -21.45
CA ILE A 186 -10.37 -7.55 -20.74
C ILE A 186 -10.55 -7.77 -19.24
N PHE A 187 -11.66 -7.29 -18.69
CA PHE A 187 -11.98 -7.44 -17.29
C PHE A 187 -12.13 -8.91 -16.90
N ASN A 188 -12.81 -9.69 -17.73
CA ASN A 188 -12.97 -11.13 -17.51
C ASN A 188 -11.65 -11.91 -17.64
N LYS A 189 -10.66 -11.45 -18.42
CA LYS A 189 -9.31 -12.05 -18.45
C LYS A 189 -8.55 -11.85 -17.13
N ILE A 190 -8.75 -10.72 -16.46
CA ILE A 190 -8.12 -10.43 -15.16
C ILE A 190 -8.87 -11.15 -14.04
N ILE A 191 -10.19 -10.98 -13.97
CA ILE A 191 -11.01 -11.61 -12.92
C ILE A 191 -11.04 -13.12 -13.05
N GLY A 192 -11.11 -13.65 -14.28
CA GLY A 192 -11.22 -15.08 -14.56
C GLY A 192 -12.66 -15.60 -14.56
N TYR A 193 -12.89 -16.65 -15.35
CA TYR A 193 -14.24 -17.16 -15.66
C TYR A 193 -14.71 -18.36 -14.81
N LYS A 194 -13.88 -18.91 -13.92
CA LYS A 194 -14.20 -20.16 -13.20
C LYS A 194 -14.08 -20.01 -11.67
N ASN A 195 -15.19 -20.27 -10.99
CA ASN A 195 -15.24 -20.53 -9.55
C ASN A 195 -14.97 -22.02 -9.29
N LYS A 196 -13.73 -22.36 -8.94
CA LYS A 196 -13.48 -23.58 -8.16
C LYS A 196 -12.98 -23.16 -6.78
N TYR A 197 -13.88 -22.55 -6.01
CA TYR A 197 -13.63 -22.34 -4.59
C TYR A 197 -13.57 -23.71 -3.92
N ASN A 198 -12.47 -23.94 -3.23
CA ASN A 198 -12.24 -25.16 -2.48
C ASN A 198 -12.18 -24.78 -1.01
N TRP A 199 -12.69 -25.62 -0.11
CA TRP A 199 -12.55 -25.50 1.35
C TRP A 199 -11.09 -25.24 1.77
N LYS A 200 -10.12 -25.61 0.93
CA LYS A 200 -8.70 -25.28 1.09
C LYS A 200 -8.41 -23.77 1.24
N ILE A 201 -9.21 -22.89 0.62
CA ILE A 201 -9.08 -21.44 0.78
C ILE A 201 -9.41 -21.04 2.23
N ILE A 202 -10.51 -21.57 2.77
CA ILE A 202 -10.89 -21.33 4.17
C ILE A 202 -9.81 -21.84 5.11
N SER A 203 -9.27 -23.05 4.88
CA SER A 203 -8.20 -23.58 5.73
C SER A 203 -6.93 -22.76 5.69
N ILE A 204 -6.52 -22.24 4.52
CA ILE A 204 -5.32 -21.40 4.45
C ILE A 204 -5.56 -20.04 5.11
N THR A 205 -6.76 -19.47 4.99
CA THR A 205 -7.12 -18.23 5.69
C THR A 205 -7.06 -18.42 7.21
N VAL A 206 -7.63 -19.50 7.75
CA VAL A 206 -7.57 -19.79 9.20
C VAL A 206 -6.12 -19.92 9.68
N LEU A 207 -5.28 -20.63 8.94
CA LEU A 207 -3.85 -20.74 9.26
C LEU A 207 -3.13 -19.38 9.19
N MET A 208 -3.45 -18.54 8.20
CA MET A 208 -2.92 -17.17 8.10
C MET A 208 -3.35 -16.30 9.26
N CYS A 209 -4.62 -16.38 9.68
CA CYS A 209 -5.14 -15.65 10.84
C CYS A 209 -4.42 -16.08 12.12
N ALA A 210 -4.29 -17.39 12.36
CA ALA A 210 -3.57 -17.93 13.51
C ALA A 210 -2.09 -17.48 13.54
N PHE A 211 -1.39 -17.60 12.40
CA PHE A 211 -0.01 -17.13 12.26
C PHE A 211 0.09 -15.63 12.55
N SER A 212 -0.77 -14.84 11.92
CA SER A 212 -0.77 -13.38 12.02
C SER A 212 -1.05 -12.91 13.45
N THR A 213 -2.02 -13.48 14.14
CA THR A 213 -2.28 -13.17 15.56
C THR A 213 -1.04 -13.45 16.40
N GLY A 214 -0.45 -14.64 16.29
CA GLY A 214 0.77 -14.96 17.03
C GLY A 214 1.91 -14.00 16.70
N PHE A 215 2.19 -13.79 15.41
CA PHE A 215 3.33 -13.02 14.91
C PHE A 215 3.22 -11.54 15.24
N VAL A 216 2.07 -10.90 15.00
CA VAL A 216 1.87 -9.47 15.20
C VAL A 216 1.98 -9.11 16.68
N PHE A 217 1.28 -9.83 17.56
CA PHE A 217 1.32 -9.54 19.00
C PHE A 217 2.70 -9.85 19.61
N LEU A 218 3.35 -10.94 19.19
CA LEU A 218 4.70 -11.26 19.66
C LEU A 218 5.72 -10.22 19.17
N SER A 219 5.63 -9.81 17.90
CA SER A 219 6.53 -8.80 17.35
C SER A 219 6.35 -7.45 18.05
N LEU A 220 5.10 -7.04 18.29
CA LEU A 220 4.82 -5.78 19.00
C LEU A 220 5.26 -5.83 20.47
N TYR A 221 5.12 -6.98 21.13
CA TYR A 221 5.66 -7.20 22.48
C TYR A 221 7.18 -7.08 22.51
N VAL A 222 7.90 -7.71 21.58
CA VAL A 222 9.37 -7.58 21.47
C VAL A 222 9.77 -6.13 21.17
N LEU A 223 9.06 -5.47 20.25
CA LEU A 223 9.28 -4.07 19.92
C LEU A 223 9.02 -3.13 21.10
N SER A 224 8.19 -3.51 22.08
CA SER A 224 7.93 -2.68 23.26
C SER A 224 9.19 -2.43 24.10
N PHE A 225 10.18 -3.32 24.00
CA PHE A 225 11.48 -3.16 24.68
C PHE A 225 12.52 -2.42 23.83
N ILE A 226 12.38 -2.46 22.50
CA ILE A 226 13.37 -1.91 21.55
C ILE A 226 12.98 -0.47 21.15
N LEU A 227 11.69 -0.24 20.89
CA LEU A 227 11.12 1.03 20.43
C LEU A 227 9.87 1.37 21.26
N PRO A 228 10.01 1.61 22.58
CA PRO A 228 8.88 1.80 23.51
C PRO A 228 7.94 2.93 23.08
N HIS A 229 8.47 4.08 22.66
CA HIS A 229 7.67 5.22 22.21
C HIS A 229 6.87 4.92 20.93
N TYR A 230 7.44 4.14 20.00
CA TYR A 230 6.71 3.71 18.81
C TYR A 230 5.56 2.78 19.16
N VAL A 231 5.79 1.82 20.05
CA VAL A 231 4.74 0.88 20.47
C VAL A 231 3.63 1.59 21.22
N GLU A 232 3.96 2.48 22.16
CA GLU A 232 2.98 3.28 22.89
C GLU A 232 2.17 4.19 21.96
N TYR A 233 2.84 4.83 20.98
CA TYR A 233 2.15 5.56 19.92
C TYR A 233 1.22 4.64 19.11
N TYR A 234 1.70 3.46 18.71
CA TYR A 234 0.93 2.52 17.89
C TYR A 234 -0.33 2.02 18.61
N ILE A 235 -0.23 1.60 19.88
CA ILE A 235 -1.38 1.05 20.62
C ILE A 235 -2.44 2.11 20.94
N ASN A 236 -2.04 3.39 21.08
CA ASN A 236 -2.96 4.47 21.43
C ASN A 236 -3.60 5.15 20.21
N ASN A 237 -3.00 5.07 19.02
CA ASN A 237 -3.54 5.73 17.81
C ASN A 237 -4.39 4.83 16.91
N ASN A 238 -4.48 3.52 17.20
CA ASN A 238 -5.23 2.56 16.38
C ASN A 238 -6.55 2.11 17.02
N ASN A 239 -6.98 2.73 18.12
CA ASN A 239 -8.20 2.36 18.82
C ASN A 239 -9.44 2.98 18.14
N ILE A 240 -10.46 2.15 17.90
CA ILE A 240 -11.78 2.60 17.47
C ILE A 240 -12.55 3.10 18.69
N THR A 241 -12.93 4.38 18.68
CA THR A 241 -13.52 5.05 19.85
C THR A 241 -15.04 5.16 19.78
N ASN A 242 -15.62 5.22 18.58
CA ASN A 242 -17.06 5.35 18.38
C ASN A 242 -17.63 4.40 17.30
N ILE A 243 -18.96 4.30 17.25
CA ILE A 243 -19.66 3.32 16.41
C ILE A 243 -19.55 3.64 14.91
N TRP A 244 -19.46 4.92 14.54
CA TRP A 244 -19.33 5.32 13.13
C TRP A 244 -17.95 4.98 12.59
N GLU A 245 -16.89 5.19 13.37
CA GLU A 245 -15.56 4.69 13.05
C GLU A 245 -15.56 3.18 12.85
N LEU A 246 -16.22 2.42 13.74
CA LEU A 246 -16.31 0.97 13.63
C LEU A 246 -16.95 0.55 12.30
N ILE A 247 -18.09 1.17 11.95
CA ILE A 247 -18.84 0.87 10.72
C ILE A 247 -18.01 1.23 9.48
N PHE A 248 -17.47 2.44 9.41
CA PHE A 248 -16.74 2.89 8.23
C PHE A 248 -15.39 2.20 8.07
N THR A 249 -14.67 1.95 9.17
CA THR A 249 -13.44 1.16 9.15
C THR A 249 -13.73 -0.27 8.75
N GLY A 250 -14.78 -0.90 9.32
CA GLY A 250 -15.19 -2.25 8.96
C GLY A 250 -15.55 -2.38 7.48
N PHE A 251 -16.36 -1.46 6.95
CA PHE A 251 -16.70 -1.43 5.52
C PHE A 251 -15.45 -1.29 4.64
N SER A 252 -14.55 -0.36 4.98
CA SER A 252 -13.33 -0.12 4.22
C SER A 252 -12.39 -1.32 4.25
N VAL A 253 -12.07 -1.82 5.44
CA VAL A 253 -11.10 -2.89 5.68
C VAL A 253 -11.61 -4.23 5.19
N MET A 254 -12.90 -4.54 5.36
CA MET A 254 -13.44 -5.83 4.92
C MET A 254 -13.72 -5.85 3.42
N LEU A 255 -14.25 -4.78 2.82
CA LEU A 255 -14.73 -4.81 1.44
C LEU A 255 -13.86 -4.01 0.46
N LEU A 256 -13.72 -2.69 0.69
CA LEU A 256 -13.06 -1.82 -0.27
C LEU A 256 -11.58 -2.13 -0.43
N ALA A 257 -10.87 -2.34 0.67
CA ALA A 257 -9.45 -2.64 0.70
C ALA A 257 -9.15 -3.96 -0.04
N PRO A 258 -9.75 -5.12 0.29
CA PRO A 258 -9.50 -6.35 -0.45
C PRO A 258 -9.78 -6.24 -1.95
N VAL A 259 -10.87 -5.61 -2.37
CA VAL A 259 -11.16 -5.47 -3.81
C VAL A 259 -10.10 -4.60 -4.50
N THR A 260 -9.81 -3.43 -3.93
CA THR A 260 -8.90 -2.45 -4.53
C THR A 260 -7.45 -2.93 -4.52
N GLU A 261 -7.00 -3.44 -3.39
CA GLU A 261 -5.63 -3.92 -3.20
C GLU A 261 -5.37 -5.19 -4.02
N GLU A 262 -6.27 -6.17 -4.04
CA GLU A 262 -6.07 -7.34 -4.90
C GLU A 262 -6.08 -6.95 -6.38
N PHE A 263 -6.94 -6.03 -6.80
CA PHE A 263 -6.94 -5.57 -8.18
C PHE A 263 -5.61 -4.87 -8.54
N LEU A 264 -5.10 -3.98 -7.69
CA LEU A 264 -3.79 -3.34 -7.88
C LEU A 264 -2.64 -4.35 -7.87
N PHE A 265 -2.52 -5.15 -6.82
CA PHE A 265 -1.34 -5.97 -6.59
C PHE A 265 -1.35 -7.25 -7.42
N ARG A 266 -2.48 -7.94 -7.53
CA ARG A 266 -2.59 -9.22 -8.26
C ARG A 266 -3.04 -8.98 -9.68
N GLY A 267 -4.03 -8.11 -9.87
CA GLY A 267 -4.57 -7.78 -11.20
C GLY A 267 -3.60 -6.98 -12.09
N ILE A 268 -2.74 -6.13 -11.52
CA ILE A 268 -1.84 -5.25 -12.29
C ILE A 268 -0.36 -5.53 -12.02
N ILE A 269 0.11 -5.28 -10.79
CA ILE A 269 1.54 -5.27 -10.46
C ILE A 269 2.17 -6.65 -10.68
N LEU A 270 1.57 -7.70 -10.09
CA LEU A 270 2.02 -9.08 -10.25
C LEU A 270 2.07 -9.48 -11.71
N GLN A 271 1.02 -9.20 -12.49
CA GLN A 271 0.98 -9.54 -13.93
C GLN A 271 2.13 -8.89 -14.68
N LYS A 272 2.28 -7.56 -14.53
CA LYS A 272 3.30 -6.79 -15.24
C LYS A 272 4.72 -7.18 -14.85
N TRP A 273 4.98 -7.37 -13.55
CA TRP A 273 6.30 -7.77 -13.08
C TRP A 273 6.63 -9.24 -13.36
N ALA A 274 5.63 -10.11 -13.40
CA ALA A 274 5.81 -11.48 -13.86
C ALA A 274 6.18 -11.54 -15.35
N ILE A 275 5.58 -10.68 -16.20
CA ILE A 275 5.97 -10.55 -17.62
C ILE A 275 7.41 -10.06 -17.74
N LYS A 276 7.79 -9.04 -16.95
CA LYS A 276 9.11 -8.38 -17.05
C LYS A 276 10.25 -9.21 -16.45
N TRP A 277 10.02 -9.87 -15.31
CA TRP A 277 11.07 -10.48 -14.49
C TRP A 277 10.86 -11.97 -14.20
N GLY A 278 9.78 -12.57 -14.74
CA GLY A 278 9.37 -13.94 -14.46
C GLY A 278 8.46 -14.05 -13.23
N VAL A 279 7.63 -15.10 -13.21
CA VAL A 279 6.55 -15.26 -12.21
C VAL A 279 7.06 -15.26 -10.77
N LYS A 280 8.18 -15.93 -10.49
CA LYS A 280 8.75 -15.98 -9.14
C LYS A 280 9.16 -14.60 -8.63
N ALA A 281 9.87 -13.84 -9.46
CA ALA A 281 10.26 -12.48 -9.12
C ALA A 281 9.01 -11.61 -8.95
N GLY A 282 8.04 -11.73 -9.86
CA GLY A 282 6.75 -11.03 -9.78
C GLY A 282 6.04 -11.26 -8.44
N ILE A 283 5.93 -12.52 -7.97
CA ILE A 283 5.35 -12.84 -6.66
C ILE A 283 6.11 -12.15 -5.54
N LEU A 284 7.43 -12.33 -5.48
CA LEU A 284 8.23 -11.86 -4.35
C LEU A 284 8.23 -10.33 -4.29
N THR A 285 8.44 -9.66 -5.42
CA THR A 285 8.50 -8.20 -5.46
C THR A 285 7.12 -7.57 -5.24
N SER A 286 6.03 -8.11 -5.83
CA SER A 286 4.68 -7.56 -5.61
C SER A 286 4.23 -7.74 -4.17
N SER A 287 4.57 -8.88 -3.55
CA SER A 287 4.23 -9.19 -2.15
C SER A 287 5.03 -8.35 -1.16
N PHE A 288 6.30 -8.11 -1.45
CA PHE A 288 7.13 -7.23 -0.63
C PHE A 288 6.68 -5.77 -0.77
N LEU A 289 6.38 -5.30 -1.99
CA LEU A 289 5.83 -3.97 -2.20
C LEU A 289 4.49 -3.82 -1.46
N PHE A 290 3.60 -4.82 -1.54
CA PHE A 290 2.36 -4.88 -0.77
C PHE A 290 2.64 -4.63 0.71
N ALA A 291 3.60 -5.32 1.32
CA ALA A 291 3.94 -5.13 2.72
C ALA A 291 4.51 -3.74 3.05
N VAL A 292 5.45 -3.24 2.23
CA VAL A 292 6.16 -1.97 2.50
C VAL A 292 5.24 -0.75 2.43
N ILE A 293 4.28 -0.73 1.51
CA ILE A 293 3.36 0.42 1.36
C ILE A 293 2.41 0.60 2.55
N HIS A 294 2.30 -0.40 3.43
CA HIS A 294 1.51 -0.28 4.66
C HIS A 294 2.22 0.52 5.75
N PHE A 295 3.54 0.74 5.64
CA PHE A 295 4.35 1.48 6.62
C PHE A 295 4.17 0.99 8.08
N ARG A 296 4.09 -0.32 8.26
CA ARG A 296 3.88 -0.96 9.57
C ARG A 296 5.04 -1.88 9.93
N PHE A 297 5.14 -2.22 11.22
CA PHE A 297 6.18 -3.11 11.73
C PHE A 297 6.03 -4.57 11.27
N ASP A 298 4.83 -4.99 10.86
CA ASP A 298 4.48 -6.37 10.51
C ASP A 298 4.75 -6.72 9.03
N ILE A 299 5.80 -6.13 8.43
CA ILE A 299 6.20 -6.31 7.02
C ILE A 299 6.37 -7.80 6.65
N ILE A 300 6.93 -8.60 7.55
CA ILE A 300 7.15 -10.04 7.32
C ILE A 300 5.80 -10.77 7.17
N ASN A 301 4.85 -10.49 8.06
CA ASN A 301 3.51 -11.06 8.02
C ASN A 301 2.75 -10.64 6.76
N LEU A 302 2.76 -9.34 6.45
CA LEU A 302 2.13 -8.80 5.25
C LEU A 302 2.78 -9.34 3.96
N SER A 303 4.10 -9.57 3.95
CA SER A 303 4.79 -10.16 2.80
C SER A 303 4.40 -11.62 2.59
N LEU A 304 4.28 -12.39 3.68
CA LEU A 304 3.82 -13.79 3.62
C LEU A 304 2.37 -13.88 3.10
N MET A 305 1.47 -13.03 3.61
CA MET A 305 0.12 -12.88 3.08
C MET A 305 0.14 -12.50 1.60
N GLY A 306 0.99 -11.54 1.26
CA GLY A 306 1.38 -11.15 -0.10
C GLY A 306 1.58 -12.35 -1.02
N ILE A 307 2.48 -13.24 -0.62
CA ILE A 307 2.91 -14.43 -1.35
C ILE A 307 1.77 -15.43 -1.47
N ILE A 308 1.06 -15.72 -0.37
CA ILE A 308 -0.02 -16.71 -0.36
C ILE A 308 -1.15 -16.31 -1.32
N LEU A 309 -1.58 -15.05 -1.27
CA LEU A 309 -2.64 -14.53 -2.15
C LEU A 309 -2.19 -14.53 -3.63
N SER A 310 -0.91 -14.24 -3.91
CA SER A 310 -0.35 -14.35 -5.26
C SER A 310 -0.37 -15.79 -5.79
N ILE A 311 0.01 -16.76 -4.93
CA ILE A 311 -0.08 -18.20 -5.24
C ILE A 311 -1.53 -18.61 -5.48
N LEU A 312 -2.47 -18.15 -4.64
CA LEU A 312 -3.90 -18.43 -4.83
C LEU A 312 -4.35 -17.95 -6.20
N TYR A 313 -4.03 -16.71 -6.59
CA TYR A 313 -4.42 -16.19 -7.90
C TYR A 313 -3.82 -16.98 -9.07
N LEU A 314 -2.53 -17.33 -8.99
CA LEU A 314 -1.87 -18.14 -10.02
C LEU A 314 -2.48 -19.53 -10.18
N LYS A 315 -2.90 -20.14 -9.07
CA LYS A 315 -3.50 -21.48 -9.07
C LYS A 315 -4.96 -21.49 -9.50
N THR A 316 -5.75 -20.51 -9.07
CA THR A 316 -7.17 -20.45 -9.40
C THR A 316 -7.42 -19.78 -10.74
N ARG A 317 -6.47 -18.97 -11.21
CA ARG A 317 -6.62 -18.04 -12.34
C ARG A 317 -7.85 -17.15 -12.19
N ASN A 318 -8.24 -16.89 -10.94
CA ASN A 318 -9.43 -16.14 -10.58
C ASN A 318 -9.11 -15.15 -9.45
N LEU A 319 -9.29 -13.86 -9.72
CA LEU A 319 -8.96 -12.77 -8.80
C LEU A 319 -9.91 -12.73 -7.59
N LEU A 320 -11.10 -13.31 -7.69
CA LEU A 320 -12.00 -13.43 -6.55
C LEU A 320 -11.44 -14.34 -5.45
N ALA A 321 -10.59 -15.31 -5.78
CA ALA A 321 -10.00 -16.21 -4.80
C ALA A 321 -9.11 -15.49 -3.76
N PRO A 322 -8.11 -14.68 -4.17
CA PRO A 322 -7.39 -13.86 -3.21
C PRO A 322 -8.27 -12.75 -2.60
N ILE A 323 -9.24 -12.16 -3.32
CA ILE A 323 -10.17 -11.17 -2.74
C ILE A 323 -10.94 -11.77 -1.57
N PHE A 324 -11.52 -12.96 -1.72
CA PHE A 324 -12.24 -13.61 -0.63
C PHE A 324 -11.31 -14.03 0.51
N CYS A 325 -10.12 -14.56 0.20
CA CYS A 325 -9.15 -14.92 1.23
C CYS A 325 -8.74 -13.68 2.06
N HIS A 326 -8.53 -12.54 1.40
CA HIS A 326 -8.19 -11.27 2.05
C HIS A 326 -9.40 -10.72 2.81
N PHE A 327 -10.60 -10.72 2.24
CA PHE A 327 -11.86 -10.39 2.91
C PHE A 327 -12.01 -11.16 4.22
N PHE A 328 -11.87 -12.49 4.21
CA PHE A 328 -12.02 -13.31 5.41
C PHE A 328 -10.91 -13.06 6.43
N TYR A 329 -9.68 -12.85 5.98
CA TYR A 329 -8.57 -12.48 6.85
C TYR A 329 -8.82 -11.13 7.57
N ASN A 330 -9.29 -10.12 6.84
CA ASN A 330 -9.64 -8.82 7.40
C ASN A 330 -10.88 -8.88 8.28
N THR A 331 -11.87 -9.69 7.89
CA THR A 331 -13.09 -9.94 8.69
C THR A 331 -12.73 -10.55 10.03
N PHE A 332 -11.80 -11.51 10.07
CA PHE A 332 -11.32 -12.09 11.32
C PHE A 332 -10.77 -11.01 12.26
N TRP A 333 -9.87 -10.13 11.78
CA TRP A 333 -9.37 -9.00 12.57
C TRP A 333 -10.47 -8.04 13.01
N MET A 334 -11.40 -7.71 12.11
CA MET A 334 -12.52 -6.84 12.45
C MET A 334 -13.44 -7.43 13.52
N ILE A 335 -13.63 -8.76 13.56
CA ILE A 335 -14.38 -9.41 14.64
C ILE A 335 -13.73 -9.16 16.00
N PHE A 336 -12.39 -9.30 16.13
CA PHE A 336 -11.70 -8.98 17.38
C PHE A 336 -11.85 -7.50 17.74
N THR A 337 -11.71 -6.61 16.77
CA THR A 337 -11.89 -5.17 16.97
C THR A 337 -13.31 -4.85 17.45
N THR A 338 -14.33 -5.47 16.86
CA THR A 338 -15.73 -5.32 17.25
C THR A 338 -16.00 -5.86 18.66
N ILE A 339 -15.49 -7.05 18.99
CA ILE A 339 -15.62 -7.62 20.34
C ILE A 339 -14.95 -6.70 21.37
N ASN A 340 -13.72 -6.25 21.11
CA ASN A 340 -13.01 -5.32 21.97
C ASN A 340 -13.76 -3.99 22.15
N TYR A 341 -14.34 -3.45 21.08
CA TYR A 341 -15.15 -2.22 21.12
C TYR A 341 -16.35 -2.35 22.06
N PHE A 342 -17.12 -3.43 21.94
CA PHE A 342 -18.32 -3.65 22.77
C PHE A 342 -18.02 -4.16 24.19
N SER A 343 -16.81 -4.70 24.42
CA SER A 343 -16.38 -5.13 25.75
C SER A 343 -15.96 -3.98 26.68
N LYS A 344 -15.75 -2.77 26.14
CA LYS A 344 -15.24 -1.59 26.85
C LYS A 344 -16.30 -0.51 26.93
N SER A 345 -16.34 0.19 28.05
CA SER A 345 -17.05 1.47 28.19
C SER A 345 -16.41 2.55 27.30
N GLU A 346 -17.13 3.65 27.08
CA GLU A 346 -16.62 4.77 26.30
C GLU A 346 -15.33 5.36 26.88
N ILE A 347 -15.26 5.48 28.21
CA ILE A 347 -14.09 5.97 28.93
C ILE A 347 -12.89 5.04 28.71
N GLU A 348 -13.09 3.72 28.77
CA GLU A 348 -12.03 2.74 28.54
C GLU A 348 -11.53 2.69 27.09
N ARG A 349 -12.37 3.06 26.10
CA ARG A 349 -11.95 3.11 24.69
C ARG A 349 -11.03 4.28 24.38
N ILE A 350 -11.15 5.38 25.12
CA ILE A 350 -10.32 6.58 24.95
C ILE A 350 -9.19 6.66 25.98
N ALA A 351 -9.18 5.76 26.96
CA ALA A 351 -8.15 5.71 27.98
C ALA A 351 -6.78 5.42 27.35
N PHE A 352 -5.78 6.19 27.79
CA PHE A 352 -4.40 5.97 27.39
C PHE A 352 -3.90 4.66 27.99
N ILE A 353 -3.31 3.81 27.16
CA ILE A 353 -2.68 2.55 27.56
C ILE A 353 -1.19 2.80 27.68
N SER A 354 -0.66 2.71 28.90
CA SER A 354 0.78 2.80 29.13
C SER A 354 1.51 1.57 28.59
N LEU A 355 2.80 1.73 28.28
CA LEU A 355 3.64 0.60 27.85
C LEU A 355 3.63 -0.57 28.85
N GLN A 356 3.65 -0.27 30.16
CA GLN A 356 3.64 -1.28 31.21
C GLN A 356 2.32 -2.06 31.25
N GLU A 357 1.18 -1.38 31.12
CA GLU A 357 -0.14 -2.02 31.04
C GLU A 357 -0.24 -2.92 29.81
N TYR A 358 0.24 -2.44 28.66
CA TYR A 358 0.29 -3.24 27.43
C TYR A 358 1.14 -4.50 27.65
N GLN A 359 2.36 -4.38 28.17
CA GLN A 359 3.23 -5.52 28.44
C GLN A 359 2.60 -6.52 29.41
N ASN A 360 2.01 -6.03 30.51
CA ASN A 360 1.32 -6.86 31.50
C ASN A 360 0.12 -7.60 30.90
N SER A 361 -0.58 -7.01 29.92
CA SER A 361 -1.72 -7.64 29.25
C SER A 361 -1.29 -8.76 28.28
N VAL A 362 -0.13 -8.63 27.63
CA VAL A 362 0.35 -9.59 26.63
C VAL A 362 1.20 -10.70 27.24
N GLN A 363 1.95 -10.40 28.32
CA GLN A 363 2.89 -11.35 28.95
C GLN A 363 2.27 -12.71 29.31
N PRO A 364 1.04 -12.81 29.86
CA PRO A 364 0.40 -14.09 30.15
C PRO A 364 0.05 -14.91 28.90
N LEU A 365 -0.04 -14.26 27.73
CA LEU A 365 -0.45 -14.88 26.47
C LEU A 365 0.72 -15.37 25.62
N LEU A 366 1.98 -15.06 26.00
CA LEU A 366 3.15 -15.35 25.17
C LEU A 366 3.25 -16.83 24.75
N GLY A 367 2.96 -17.76 25.66
CA GLY A 367 2.94 -19.19 25.34
C GLY A 367 1.91 -19.55 24.27
N GLN A 368 0.73 -18.93 24.31
CA GLN A 368 -0.34 -19.14 23.33
C GLN A 368 0.03 -18.53 21.98
N LEU A 369 0.64 -17.34 21.97
CA LEU A 369 1.09 -16.67 20.74
C LEU A 369 2.18 -17.50 20.04
N VAL A 370 3.17 -17.98 20.79
CA VAL A 370 4.21 -18.88 20.26
C VAL A 370 3.62 -20.19 19.77
N PHE A 371 2.65 -20.75 20.49
CA PHE A 371 1.94 -21.95 20.05
C PHE A 371 1.19 -21.73 18.72
N LEU A 372 0.47 -20.61 18.56
CA LEU A 372 -0.22 -20.26 17.32
C LEU A 372 0.75 -20.15 16.14
N ILE A 373 1.91 -19.53 16.32
CA ILE A 373 2.94 -19.47 15.27
C ILE A 373 3.47 -20.88 14.97
N SER A 374 3.81 -21.65 16.01
CA SER A 374 4.44 -22.96 15.87
C SER A 374 3.54 -23.98 15.17
N ILE A 375 2.23 -23.91 15.41
CA ILE A 375 1.27 -24.80 14.75
C ILE A 375 0.96 -24.34 13.33
N SER A 376 0.86 -23.03 13.05
CA SER A 376 0.41 -22.53 11.75
C SER A 376 1.55 -22.40 10.73
N ALA A 377 2.73 -21.93 11.14
CA ALA A 377 3.84 -21.62 10.25
C ALA A 377 4.30 -22.82 9.41
N PRO A 378 4.45 -24.06 9.94
CA PRO A 378 4.86 -25.20 9.14
C PRO A 378 3.89 -25.52 7.99
N PHE A 379 2.57 -25.40 8.22
CA PHE A 379 1.57 -25.62 7.17
C PHE A 379 1.58 -24.50 6.13
N LEU A 380 1.77 -23.24 6.55
CA LEU A 380 1.91 -22.11 5.63
C LEU A 380 3.17 -22.26 4.77
N ILE A 381 4.30 -22.61 5.37
CA ILE A 381 5.57 -22.86 4.68
C ILE A 381 5.40 -24.02 3.69
N TYR A 382 4.80 -25.13 4.13
CA TYR A 382 4.52 -26.27 3.26
C TYR A 382 3.58 -25.90 2.10
N PHE A 383 2.53 -25.11 2.38
CA PHE A 383 1.64 -24.60 1.34
C PHE A 383 2.42 -23.76 0.33
N VAL A 384 3.23 -22.80 0.77
CA VAL A 384 4.04 -21.96 -0.11
C VAL A 384 4.99 -22.84 -0.92
N TYR A 385 5.78 -23.70 -0.28
CA TYR A 385 6.74 -24.60 -0.95
C TYR A 385 6.07 -25.47 -2.02
N LYS A 386 4.96 -26.14 -1.69
CA LYS A 386 4.26 -27.06 -2.59
C LYS A 386 3.60 -26.34 -3.77
N ASN A 387 3.18 -25.10 -3.58
CA ASN A 387 2.36 -24.37 -4.55
C ASN A 387 3.13 -23.25 -5.26
N PHE A 388 4.39 -23.01 -4.91
CA PHE A 388 5.22 -22.03 -5.57
C PHE A 388 5.41 -22.41 -7.05
N PRO A 389 5.19 -21.49 -8.00
CA PRO A 389 5.23 -21.82 -9.41
C PRO A 389 6.66 -22.11 -9.91
N LYS A 390 6.74 -22.87 -11.00
CA LYS A 390 7.96 -23.02 -11.80
C LYS A 390 8.25 -21.72 -12.58
N ASN A 391 9.46 -21.60 -13.13
CA ASN A 391 9.90 -20.39 -13.84
C ASN A 391 9.10 -20.11 -15.12
N ASP A 392 8.60 -21.17 -15.75
CA ASP A 392 7.82 -21.19 -17.00
C ASP A 392 6.30 -21.07 -16.79
N ALA A 393 5.87 -20.80 -15.56
CA ALA A 393 4.44 -20.66 -15.27
C ALA A 393 3.81 -19.53 -16.08
N ILE A 394 2.62 -19.79 -16.62
CA ILE A 394 1.84 -18.80 -17.37
C ILE A 394 1.04 -17.96 -16.35
N ILE A 395 1.10 -16.65 -16.52
CA ILE A 395 0.35 -15.72 -15.67
C ILE A 395 -1.17 -15.85 -15.89
N PRO A 396 -2.02 -15.50 -14.89
CA PRO A 396 -3.47 -15.70 -15.00
C PRO A 396 -4.10 -15.00 -16.20
N TYR A 397 -3.64 -13.79 -16.54
CA TYR A 397 -4.19 -13.03 -17.66
C TYR A 397 -4.08 -13.80 -18.99
N TYR A 398 -2.87 -14.21 -19.38
CA TYR A 398 -2.66 -14.96 -20.64
C TYR A 398 -3.32 -16.33 -20.62
N ALA A 399 -3.35 -17.00 -19.46
CA ALA A 399 -4.03 -18.27 -19.33
C ALA A 399 -5.56 -18.15 -19.52
N ASN A 400 -6.15 -17.06 -19.05
CA ASN A 400 -7.57 -16.76 -19.25
C ASN A 400 -7.86 -16.27 -20.68
N GLU A 401 -6.95 -15.51 -21.27
CA GLU A 401 -7.03 -15.08 -22.67
C GLU A 401 -7.06 -16.27 -23.64
N ALA A 402 -6.09 -17.19 -23.54
CA ALA A 402 -6.02 -18.37 -24.39
C ALA A 402 -7.33 -19.17 -24.34
N LYS A 403 -7.88 -19.35 -23.15
CA LYS A 403 -9.14 -20.05 -22.94
C LYS A 403 -10.36 -19.29 -23.50
N THR A 404 -10.35 -17.96 -23.51
CA THR A 404 -11.46 -17.20 -24.11
C THR A 404 -11.46 -17.33 -25.62
N ASN A 405 -10.27 -17.39 -26.24
CA ASN A 405 -10.12 -17.61 -27.68
C ASN A 405 -10.46 -19.05 -28.11
N GLU A 406 -10.48 -20.02 -27.20
CA GLU A 406 -10.95 -21.39 -27.47
C GLU A 406 -12.48 -21.53 -27.45
N ILE A 407 -13.20 -20.60 -26.80
CA ILE A 407 -14.65 -20.66 -26.60
C ILE A 407 -15.42 -19.89 -27.69
N ASN A 408 -14.76 -18.91 -28.32
CA ASN A 408 -15.26 -18.14 -29.46
C ASN A 408 -14.75 -18.74 -30.76
#